data_AF-A0A2H0UJ70-F1
#
_entry.id   AF-A0A2H0UJ70-F1
#
_cell.length_a   1.000
_cell.length_b   1.000
_cell.length_c   1.000
_cell.angle_alpha   90.00
_cell.angle_beta   90.00
_cell.angle_gamma   90.00
#
_symmetry.space_group_name_H-M   'P 1'
#
loop_
_entity.id
_entity.type
_entity.pdbx_description
1 polymer ?
#
loop_
_entity_poly.entity_id
_entity_poly.type
_entity_poly.pdbx_seq_one_letter_code
_entity_poly.pdbx_strand_id
1 'polypeptide(L)'
;EAREQIQKLAENLEDANTRLRELDRQKSEFLSMAAHQLRTPLTSIKGYASLMLEGSYGELPQKVNTVLETIFSSSARMVDTVSDFLNVSRIEQGKM
;
A
#
# COMPACT_ATOMS: atom_id res chain seq x y z
N GLU A 1 -8.02 -21.23 44.25
CA GLU A 1 -8.14 -19.76 44.03
C GLU A 1 -7.01 -19.19 43.18
N ALA A 2 -5.79 -18.93 43.70
CA ALA A 2 -4.73 -18.26 42.91
C ALA A 2 -4.32 -19.02 41.62
N ARG A 3 -4.16 -20.35 41.69
CA ARG A 3 -3.83 -21.20 40.53
C ARG A 3 -4.91 -21.17 39.44
N GLU A 4 -6.16 -21.12 39.86
CA GLU A 4 -7.33 -21.12 38.97
C GLU A 4 -7.53 -19.76 38.30
N GLN A 5 -7.25 -18.66 39.03
CA GLN A 5 -7.17 -17.31 38.46
C GLN A 5 -6.04 -17.18 37.45
N ILE A 6 -4.85 -17.74 37.73
CA ILE A 6 -3.71 -17.74 36.79
C ILE A 6 -4.06 -18.51 35.52
N GLN A 7 -4.68 -19.69 35.65
CA GLN A 7 -5.12 -20.50 34.52
C GLN A 7 -6.11 -19.72 33.64
N LYS A 8 -7.12 -19.10 34.25
CA LYS A 8 -8.12 -18.31 33.54
C LYS A 8 -7.51 -17.06 32.87
N LEU A 9 -6.52 -16.44 33.49
CA LEU A 9 -5.80 -15.31 32.89
C LEU A 9 -4.95 -15.77 31.69
N ALA A 10 -4.31 -16.93 31.78
CA ALA A 10 -3.53 -17.49 30.69
C ALA A 10 -4.43 -17.83 29.48
N GLU A 11 -5.59 -18.43 29.71
CA GLU A 11 -6.60 -18.70 28.66
C GLU A 11 -7.07 -17.41 27.98
N ASN A 12 -7.44 -16.39 28.76
CA ASN A 12 -7.84 -15.09 28.21
C ASN A 12 -6.72 -14.42 27.40
N LEU A 13 -5.46 -14.57 27.84
CA LEU A 13 -4.30 -14.02 27.14
C LEU A 13 -4.06 -14.75 25.82
N GLU A 14 -4.22 -16.07 25.80
CA GLU A 14 -4.10 -16.90 24.61
C GLU A 14 -5.18 -16.57 23.56
N ASP A 15 -6.43 -16.40 24.00
CA ASP A 15 -7.55 -15.96 23.14
C ASP A 15 -7.29 -14.56 22.57
N ALA A 16 -6.86 -13.62 23.42
CA ALA A 16 -6.54 -12.26 22.98
C ALA A 16 -5.40 -12.26 21.95
N ASN A 17 -4.34 -13.05 22.17
CA ASN A 17 -3.21 -13.16 21.26
C ASN A 17 -3.63 -13.79 19.92
N THR A 18 -4.45 -14.83 19.96
CA THR A 18 -5.01 -15.46 18.74
C THR A 18 -5.83 -14.44 17.94
N ARG A 19 -6.65 -13.64 18.63
CA ARG A 19 -7.44 -12.58 17.98
C ARG A 19 -6.58 -11.48 17.37
N LEU A 20 -5.53 -11.06 18.07
CA LEU A 20 -4.57 -10.07 17.56
C LEU A 20 -3.87 -10.56 16.30
N ARG A 21 -3.39 -11.81 16.28
CA ARG A 21 -2.76 -12.41 15.10
C ARG A 21 -3.68 -12.46 13.88
N GLU A 22 -4.95 -12.77 14.09
CA GLU A 22 -5.93 -12.79 13.01
C GLU A 22 -6.20 -11.38 12.47
N LEU A 23 -6.29 -10.37 13.34
CA LEU A 23 -6.43 -8.97 12.93
C LEU A 23 -5.20 -8.48 12.14
N ASP A 24 -3.99 -8.84 12.58
CA ASP A 24 -2.75 -8.49 11.87
C ASP A 24 -2.70 -9.14 10.48
N ARG A 25 -3.14 -10.40 10.36
CA ARG A 25 -3.27 -11.09 9.06
C ARG A 25 -4.24 -10.35 8.14
N GLN A 26 -5.44 -10.02 8.63
CA GLN A 26 -6.45 -9.30 7.86
C GLN A 26 -5.99 -7.91 7.43
N LYS A 27 -5.32 -7.16 8.33
CA LYS A 27 -4.70 -5.85 8.01
C LYS A 27 -3.69 -6.00 6.88
N SER A 28 -2.85 -7.03 6.95
CA SER A 28 -1.80 -7.30 5.96
C SER A 28 -2.38 -7.63 4.59
N GLU A 29 -3.42 -8.48 4.55
CA GLU A 29 -4.14 -8.84 3.32
C GLU A 29 -4.83 -7.63 2.69
N PHE A 30 -5.50 -6.81 3.51
CA PHE A 30 -6.13 -5.59 3.06
C PHE A 30 -5.13 -4.62 2.42
N LEU A 31 -3.99 -4.37 3.08
CA LEU A 31 -2.95 -3.47 2.55
C LEU A 31 -2.35 -4.01 1.25
N SER A 32 -2.10 -5.32 1.15
CA SER A 32 -1.62 -5.98 -0.06
C SER A 32 -2.59 -5.80 -1.24
N MET A 33 -3.87 -6.08 -1.00
CA MET A 33 -4.93 -5.93 -2.00
C MET A 33 -5.07 -4.47 -2.46
N ALA A 34 -5.15 -3.53 -1.51
CA ALA A 34 -5.28 -2.10 -1.81
C ALA A 34 -4.10 -1.60 -2.66
N ALA A 35 -2.86 -1.98 -2.30
CA ALA A 35 -1.69 -1.58 -3.05
C ALA A 35 -1.68 -2.14 -4.49
N HIS A 36 -2.10 -3.40 -4.67
CA HIS A 36 -2.21 -3.99 -6.00
C HIS A 36 -3.25 -3.25 -6.86
N GLN A 37 -4.42 -2.99 -6.29
CA GLN A 37 -5.51 -2.27 -6.96
C GLN A 37 -5.15 -0.82 -7.29
N LEU A 38 -4.30 -0.16 -6.49
CA LEU A 38 -3.82 1.20 -6.76
C LEU A 38 -2.68 1.22 -7.80
N ARG A 39 -1.81 0.22 -7.82
CA ARG A 39 -0.68 0.16 -8.76
C ARG A 39 -1.13 0.17 -10.21
N THR A 40 -2.18 -0.57 -10.55
CA THR A 40 -2.69 -0.67 -11.93
C THR A 40 -3.12 0.70 -12.50
N PRO A 41 -4.08 1.45 -11.91
CA PRO A 41 -4.50 2.75 -12.44
C PRO A 41 -3.38 3.78 -12.41
N LEU A 42 -2.51 3.78 -11.40
CA LEU A 42 -1.36 4.68 -11.34
C LEU A 42 -0.35 4.39 -12.46
N THR A 43 -0.12 3.12 -12.78
CA THR A 43 0.74 2.70 -13.90
C THR A 43 0.16 3.17 -15.23
N SER A 44 -1.16 3.04 -15.42
CA SER A 44 -1.84 3.57 -16.62
C SER A 44 -1.72 5.09 -16.73
N ILE A 45 -2.00 5.83 -15.65
CA ILE A 45 -1.88 7.30 -15.62
C ILE A 45 -0.45 7.73 -15.96
N LYS A 46 0.55 7.12 -15.32
CA LYS A 46 1.97 7.37 -15.58
C LYS A 46 2.32 7.09 -17.04
N GLY A 47 1.88 5.94 -17.55
CA GLY A 47 2.16 5.49 -18.92
C GLY A 47 1.57 6.44 -19.97
N TYR A 48 0.29 6.80 -19.85
CA TYR A 48 -0.33 7.74 -20.79
C TYR A 48 0.30 9.13 -20.71
N ALA A 49 0.62 9.63 -19.51
CA ALA A 49 1.33 10.90 -19.37
C ALA A 49 2.72 10.85 -20.04
N SER A 50 3.46 9.73 -19.91
CA SER A 50 4.75 9.52 -20.58
C SER A 50 4.59 9.55 -22.10
N LEU A 51 3.63 8.78 -22.65
CA LEU A 51 3.39 8.72 -24.09
C LEU A 51 3.01 10.10 -24.67
N MET A 52 2.23 10.89 -23.93
CA MET A 52 1.87 12.25 -24.33
C MET A 52 3.09 13.18 -24.31
N LEU A 53 3.94 13.11 -23.28
CA LEU A 53 5.18 13.89 -23.18
C LEU A 53 6.21 13.50 -24.24
N GLU A 54 6.26 12.23 -24.63
CA GLU A 54 7.12 11.68 -25.69
C GLU A 54 6.60 12.02 -27.11
N GLY A 55 5.45 12.69 -27.22
CA GLY A 55 4.88 13.11 -28.51
C GLY A 55 4.17 12.01 -29.29
N SER A 56 3.87 10.86 -28.66
CA SER A 56 3.14 9.74 -29.30
C SER A 56 1.72 10.14 -29.76
N TYR A 57 1.19 11.23 -29.21
CA TYR A 57 -0.11 11.82 -29.56
C TYR A 57 0.01 13.12 -30.37
N GLY A 58 1.20 13.42 -30.90
CA GLY A 58 1.51 14.67 -31.60
C GLY A 58 2.07 15.75 -30.68
N GLU A 59 2.40 16.90 -31.26
CA GLU A 59 2.92 18.04 -30.52
C GLU A 59 1.83 18.70 -29.67
N LEU A 60 2.11 18.86 -28.38
CA LEU A 60 1.22 19.52 -27.44
C LEU A 60 1.73 20.92 -27.10
N PRO A 61 0.84 21.89 -26.81
CA PRO A 61 1.26 23.21 -26.36
C PRO A 61 2.12 23.12 -25.10
N GLN A 62 3.14 23.97 -24.98
CA GLN A 62 4.07 23.97 -23.83
C GLN A 62 3.37 23.97 -22.47
N LYS A 63 2.26 24.72 -22.33
CA LYS A 63 1.46 24.77 -21.10
C LYS A 63 0.89 23.40 -20.72
N VAL A 64 0.50 22.59 -21.70
CA VAL A 64 -0.01 21.23 -21.49
C VAL A 64 1.11 20.31 -21.05
N ASN A 65 2.30 20.41 -21.67
CA ASN A 65 3.48 19.62 -21.26
C ASN A 65 3.84 19.85 -19.79
N THR A 66 3.85 21.10 -19.31
CA THR A 66 4.12 21.40 -17.89
C THR A 66 3.11 20.74 -16.94
N VAL A 67 1.83 20.70 -17.33
CA VAL A 67 0.80 20.01 -16.53
C VAL A 67 0.98 18.50 -16.59
N LEU A 68 1.31 17.94 -17.75
CA LEU A 68 1.59 16.51 -17.92
C LEU A 68 2.81 16.04 -17.11
N GLU A 69 3.88 16.84 -17.04
CA GLU A 69 5.04 16.57 -16.17
C GLU A 69 4.62 16.50 -14.68
N THR A 70 3.70 17.37 -14.28
CA THR A 70 3.14 17.35 -12.91
C THR A 70 2.32 16.07 -12.66
N ILE A 71 1.50 15.65 -13.63
CA ILE A 71 0.73 14.40 -13.54
C ILE A 71 1.67 13.19 -13.49
N PHE A 72 2.65 13.13 -14.39
CA PHE A 72 3.65 12.07 -14.45
C PHE A 72 4.40 11.94 -13.13
N SER A 73 4.98 13.04 -12.63
CA SER A 73 5.74 13.03 -11.38
C SER A 73 4.86 12.68 -10.17
N SER A 74 3.61 13.12 -10.13
CA SER A 74 2.67 12.79 -9.05
C SER A 74 2.27 11.32 -9.08
N SER A 75 2.01 10.77 -10.27
CA SER A 75 1.72 9.34 -10.43
C SER A 75 2.90 8.46 -10.02
N ALA A 76 4.13 8.84 -10.36
CA ALA A 76 5.34 8.15 -9.92
C ALA A 76 5.49 8.17 -8.40
N ARG A 77 5.36 9.34 -7.77
CA ARG A 77 5.40 9.48 -6.30
C ARG A 77 4.34 8.63 -5.60
N MET A 78 3.13 8.54 -6.17
CA MET A 78 2.07 7.71 -5.60
C MET A 78 2.40 6.22 -5.68
N VAL A 79 3.03 5.75 -6.76
CA VAL A 79 3.51 4.35 -6.85
C VAL A 79 4.53 4.05 -5.76
N ASP A 80 5.47 4.96 -5.52
CA ASP A 80 6.48 4.81 -4.48
C ASP A 80 5.85 4.79 -3.09
N THR A 81 4.93 5.72 -2.82
CA THR A 81 4.21 5.80 -1.53
C THR A 81 3.40 4.52 -1.24
N VAL A 82 2.74 3.96 -2.26
CA VAL A 82 2.03 2.68 -2.14
C VAL A 82 3.01 1.54 -1.81
N SER A 83 4.20 1.56 -2.42
CA SER A 83 5.26 0.59 -2.12
C SER A 83 5.75 0.71 -0.67
N ASP A 84 5.91 1.95 -0.17
CA ASP A 84 6.35 2.20 1.19
C ASP A 84 5.34 1.70 2.23
N PHE A 85 4.03 1.87 1.99
CA PHE A 85 3.01 1.27 2.86
C PHE A 85 3.08 -0.25 2.93
N LEU A 86 3.40 -0.92 1.81
CA LEU A 86 3.61 -2.37 1.82
C LEU A 86 4.88 -2.78 2.57
N ASN A 87 5.93 -1.96 2.52
CA ASN A 87 7.17 -2.23 3.22
C ASN A 87 6.98 -2.10 4.73
N VAL A 88 6.30 -1.04 5.19
CA VAL A 88 5.93 -0.88 6.61
C VAL A 88 5.11 -2.08 7.10
N SER A 89 4.12 -2.51 6.33
CA SER A 89 3.32 -3.70 6.66
C SER A 89 4.16 -4.98 6.79
N ARG A 90 5.19 -5.16 5.95
CA ARG A 90 6.11 -6.31 6.03
C ARG A 90 7.05 -6.24 7.23
N ILE A 91 7.52 -5.05 7.60
CA ILE A 91 8.36 -4.82 8.79
C ILE A 91 7.57 -5.17 10.06
N GLU A 92 6.33 -4.68 10.18
CA GLU A 92 5.46 -4.99 11.34
C GLU A 92 5.23 -6.50 11.52
N GLN A 93 5.25 -7.27 10.43
CA GLN A 93 5.10 -8.73 10.45
C GLN A 93 6.42 -9.49 10.73
N GLY A 94 7.56 -8.81 10.88
CA GLY A 94 8.87 -9.44 11.02
C GLY A 94 9.32 -10.23 9.79
N LYS A 95 8.85 -9.83 8.59
CA LYS A 95 9.10 -10.53 7.31
C LYS A 95 10.19 -9.87 6.44
N MET A 96 10.96 -8.92 6.98
CA MET A 96 12.10 -8.28 6.32
C MET A 96 13.42 -8.65 6.98
#